data_AF-A0A527GI37-F1
#
_entry.id   AF-A0A527GI37-F1
#
_cell.length_a   1.000
_cell.length_b   1.000
_cell.length_c   1.000
_cell.angle_alpha   90.00
_cell.angle_beta   90.00
_cell.angle_gamma   90.00
#
_symmetry.space_group_name_H-M   'P 1'
#
loop_
_entity.id
_entity.type
_entity.pdbx_description
1 polymer ?
#
loop_
_entity_poly.entity_id
_entity_poly.type
_entity_poly.pdbx_seq_one_letter_code
_entity_poly.pdbx_strand_id
1 'polypeptide(L)' 'MITLTDNAVAAIKAALYRASEPAEGFRIMVHAGGCTGFQYSMGLESVSREGDAIIERDGLKVFMDTGSQPHAAGMTVDFV' A
#
# COMPACT_ATOMS: atom_id res chain seq x y z
N MET A 1 -8.58 2.46 7.75
CA MET A 1 -8.79 2.32 6.30
C MET A 1 -8.21 3.56 5.62
N ILE A 2 -7.47 3.39 4.52
CA ILE A 2 -6.79 4.47 3.80
C ILE A 2 -7.58 4.88 2.56
N THR A 3 -7.34 6.08 2.05
CA THR A 3 -7.84 6.54 0.75
C THR A 3 -6.66 6.65 -0.22
N LEU A 4 -6.82 6.24 -1.48
CA LEU A 4 -5.84 6.49 -2.54
C LEU A 4 -6.38 7.60 -3.44
N THR A 5 -5.54 8.55 -3.86
CA THR A 5 -5.90 9.50 -4.92
C THR A 5 -5.86 8.82 -6.29
N ASP A 6 -6.45 9.46 -7.29
CA ASP A 6 -6.41 8.97 -8.66
C ASP A 6 -4.98 8.92 -9.22
N ASN A 7 -4.13 9.89 -8.84
CA ASN A 7 -2.71 9.90 -9.20
C ASN A 7 -1.97 8.70 -8.62
N ALA A 8 -2.19 8.38 -7.34
CA ALA A 8 -1.60 7.20 -6.71
C ALA A 8 -2.05 5.91 -7.39
N VAL A 9 -3.35 5.77 -7.69
CA VAL A 9 -3.89 4.60 -8.41
C VAL A 9 -3.23 4.45 -9.77
N ALA A 10 -3.13 5.55 -10.55
CA ALA A 10 -2.51 5.54 -11.87
C ALA A 10 -1.02 5.15 -11.80
N ALA A 11 -0.28 5.72 -10.85
CA ALA A 11 1.14 5.45 -10.66
C ALA A 11 1.40 3.99 -10.28
N ILE A 12 0.63 3.45 -9.34
CA ILE A 12 0.77 2.06 -8.88
C ILE A 12 0.41 1.09 -10.01
N LYS A 13 -0.69 1.33 -10.74
CA LYS A 13 -1.04 0.51 -11.92
C LYS A 13 0.06 0.54 -12.99
N ALA A 14 0.66 1.70 -13.23
CA ALA A 14 1.76 1.82 -14.17
C ALA A 14 3.03 1.08 -13.68
N ALA A 15 3.29 1.07 -12.37
CA ALA A 15 4.37 0.29 -11.77
C ALA A 15 4.12 -1.22 -11.89
N LEU A 16 2.90 -1.69 -11.63
CA LEU A 16 2.49 -3.09 -11.84
C LEU A 16 2.67 -3.52 -13.30
N TYR A 17 2.25 -2.68 -14.25
CA TYR A 17 2.39 -2.98 -15.69
C TYR A 17 3.86 -3.09 -16.14
N ARG A 18 4.77 -2.31 -15.53
CA ARG A 18 6.19 -2.32 -15.87
C ARG A 18 7.01 -3.33 -15.07
N ALA A 19 6.41 -4.01 -14.10
CA ALA A 19 7.12 -4.96 -13.26
C ALA A 19 7.69 -6.11 -14.11
N SER A 20 8.96 -6.45 -13.89
CA SER A 20 9.59 -7.60 -14.54
C SER A 20 9.05 -8.94 -14.04
N GLU A 21 8.50 -8.94 -12.82
CA GLU A 21 7.90 -10.10 -12.17
C GLU A 21 6.40 -9.85 -11.94
N PRO A 22 5.55 -10.89 -12.00
CA PRO A 22 4.13 -10.75 -11.71
C PRO A 22 3.90 -10.26 -10.27
N ALA A 23 3.09 -9.21 -10.14
CA ALA A 23 2.64 -8.70 -8.86
C ALA A 23 1.11 -8.64 -8.84
N GLU A 24 0.51 -9.05 -7.73
CA GLU A 24 -0.95 -9.06 -7.53
C GLU A 24 -1.47 -7.74 -6.96
N GLY A 25 -0.59 -6.94 -6.35
CA GLY A 25 -0.97 -5.68 -5.76
C GLY A 25 0.21 -4.87 -5.23
N PHE A 26 -0.11 -3.94 -4.35
CA PHE A 26 0.83 -3.02 -3.72
C PHE A 26 0.75 -3.14 -2.21
N ARG A 27 1.87 -3.23 -1.51
CA ARG A 27 1.89 -3.30 -0.04
C ARG A 27 2.25 -1.94 0.53
N ILE A 28 1.58 -1.55 1.60
CA ILE A 28 1.94 -0.41 2.45
C ILE A 28 2.13 -0.93 3.87
N MET A 29 3.29 -0.64 4.45
CA MET A 29 3.60 -0.93 5.85
C MET A 29 3.95 0.35 6.58
N VAL A 30 3.49 0.45 7.83
CA VAL A 30 3.74 1.54 8.75
C VAL A 30 4.42 0.96 9.97
N HIS A 31 5.66 1.35 10.18
CA HIS A 31 6.43 0.95 11.36
C HIS A 31 6.56 2.13 12.31
N ALA A 32 6.43 1.87 13.61
CA ALA A 32 6.87 2.83 14.61
C ALA A 32 8.39 3.01 14.44
N GLY A 33 8.82 4.19 14.00
CA GLY A 33 10.21 4.59 14.03
C GLY A 33 10.65 4.97 15.44
N GLY A 34 11.91 5.38 15.57
CA GLY A 34 12.46 5.90 16.82
C GLY A 34 11.88 7.28 17.19
N CYS A 35 12.69 8.18 17.75
CA CYS A 35 12.25 9.50 18.23
C CYS A 35 11.55 10.40 17.19
N THR A 36 11.54 10.02 15.91
CA THR A 36 11.09 10.83 14.77
C THR A 36 9.70 10.45 14.21
N GLY A 37 8.99 9.49 14.81
CA GLY A 37 7.62 9.13 14.42
C GLY A 37 7.53 7.86 13.58
N PHE A 38 6.63 7.80 12.60
CA PHE A 38 6.40 6.60 11.78
C PHE A 38 7.30 6.54 10.55
N GLN A 39 7.69 5.33 10.18
CA GLN A 39 8.35 5.00 8.91
C GLN A 39 7.37 4.27 8.01
N TYR A 40 7.33 4.67 6.75
CA TYR A 40 6.43 4.09 5.74
C TYR A 40 7.27 3.33 4.72
N SER A 41 6.93 2.07 4.46
CA SER A 41 7.53 1.28 3.40
C SER A 41 6.46 0.78 2.44
N MET A 42 6.77 0.81 1.16
CA MET A 42 5.81 0.56 0.10
C MET A 42 6.48 -0.17 -1.07
N GLY A 43 5.74 -1.05 -1.74
CA GLY A 43 6.28 -1.81 -2.86
C GLY A 43 5.26 -2.70 -3.55
N LEU A 44 5.64 -3.23 -4.72
CA LEU A 44 4.84 -4.26 -5.39
C LEU A 44 4.90 -5.55 -4.59
N GLU A 45 3.80 -6.29 -4.56
CA GLU A 45 3.67 -7.53 -3.82
C GLU A 45 2.94 -8.57 -4.66
N SER A 46 3.46 -9.79 -4.68
CA SER A 46 2.91 -10.89 -5.49
C SER A 46 1.80 -11.65 -4.76
N VAL A 47 1.71 -11.55 -3.44
CA VAL A 47 0.71 -12.31 -2.67
C VAL A 47 0.26 -11.57 -1.40
N SER A 48 -1.05 -11.66 -1.10
CA SER A 48 -1.57 -11.25 0.21
C SER A 48 -1.11 -12.22 1.30
N ARG A 49 -0.87 -11.71 2.50
CA ARG A 49 -0.48 -12.49 3.68
C ARG A 49 -1.67 -12.65 4.62
N GLU A 50 -1.61 -13.66 5.47
CA GLU A 50 -2.62 -13.85 6.52
C GLU A 50 -2.69 -12.61 7.42
N GLY A 51 -3.91 -12.13 7.68
CA GLY A 51 -4.16 -10.93 8.50
C GLY A 51 -4.06 -9.60 7.74
N ASP A 52 -3.70 -9.61 6.45
CA ASP A 52 -3.72 -8.39 5.65
C ASP A 52 -5.15 -7.84 5.51
N ALA A 53 -5.28 -6.52 5.70
CA ALA A 53 -6.39 -5.78 5.15
C ALA A 53 -6.14 -5.60 3.64
N ILE A 54 -7.14 -5.95 2.84
CA ILE A 54 -7.13 -5.76 1.39
C ILE A 54 -8.01 -4.55 1.08
N ILE A 55 -7.41 -3.48 0.59
CA ILE A 55 -8.10 -2.29 0.10
C ILE A 55 -8.13 -2.36 -1.43
N GLU A 56 -9.33 -2.35 -2.02
CA GLU A 56 -9.49 -2.36 -3.47
C GLU A 56 -9.96 -1.00 -3.97
N ARG A 57 -9.30 -0.49 -5.02
CA ARG A 57 -9.75 0.70 -5.75
C ARG A 57 -9.46 0.55 -7.24
N ASP A 58 -10.48 0.67 -8.07
CA ASP A 58 -10.38 0.55 -9.53
C ASP A 58 -9.64 -0.72 -10.01
N GLY A 59 -9.83 -1.85 -9.31
CA GLY A 59 -9.15 -3.11 -9.60
C GLY A 59 -7.68 -3.18 -9.14
N LEU A 60 -7.14 -2.14 -8.51
CA LEU A 60 -5.88 -2.20 -7.77
C LEU A 60 -6.13 -2.76 -6.37
N LYS A 61 -5.34 -3.75 -5.97
CA LYS A 61 -5.30 -4.28 -4.60
C LYS A 61 -4.15 -3.64 -3.83
N VAL A 62 -4.45 -3.15 -2.63
CA VAL A 62 -3.46 -2.71 -1.65
C VAL A 62 -3.52 -3.58 -0.41
N PHE A 63 -2.37 -4.14 -0.04
CA PHE A 63 -2.20 -4.99 1.13
C PHE A 63 -1.61 -4.19 2.29
N MET A 64 -2.16 -4.40 3.48
CA MET A 64 -1.68 -3.75 4.70
C MET A 64 -1.73 -4.71 5.87
N ASP A 65 -0.57 -4.98 6.48
CA ASP A 65 -0.46 -5.92 7.58
C ASP A 65 -1.18 -5.42 8.84
N THR A 66 -1.54 -6.35 9.73
CA THR A 66 -2.27 -6.07 10.97
C THR A 66 -1.62 -5.00 11.84
N GLY A 67 -0.29 -4.93 11.89
CA GLY A 67 0.44 -3.95 12.69
C GLY A 67 0.33 -2.53 12.13
N SER A 68 0.25 -2.41 10.81
CA SER A 68 0.16 -1.12 10.10
C SER A 68 -1.25 -0.51 10.14
N GLN A 69 -2.30 -1.34 10.19
CA GLN A 69 -3.69 -0.89 10.07
C GLN A 69 -4.12 0.21 11.06
N PRO A 70 -3.78 0.15 12.37
CA PRO A 70 -4.16 1.19 13.32
C PRO A 70 -3.46 2.52 13.06
N HIS A 71 -2.23 2.48 12.53
CA HIS A 71 -1.41 3.65 12.28
C HIS A 71 -1.77 4.34 10.95
N ALA A 72 -2.33 3.59 10.00
CA ALA A 72 -2.73 4.10 8.70
C ALA A 72 -4.19 4.58 8.62
N ALA A 73 -4.97 4.45 9.70
CA ALA A 73 -6.40 4.78 9.66
C ALA A 73 -6.65 6.26 9.33
N GLY A 74 -7.39 6.53 8.26
CA GLY A 74 -7.73 7.89 7.82
C GLY A 74 -6.68 8.57 6.95
N MET A 75 -5.56 7.91 6.65
CA MET A 75 -4.52 8.48 5.77
C MET A 75 -4.96 8.54 4.31
N THR A 76 -4.42 9.52 3.58
CA THR A 76 -4.55 9.62 2.12
C THR A 76 -3.20 9.39 1.42
N VAL A 77 -3.22 8.35 0.58
CA VAL A 77 -2.31 7.88 -0.48
C VAL A 77 -2.17 8.77 -1.71
N ASP A 78 -1.14 9.61 -1.89
CA ASP A 78 -0.95 10.39 -3.15
C ASP A 78 0.38 10.10 -3.86
N PHE A 79 0.46 10.44 -5.15
CA PHE A 79 1.66 10.39 -5.98
C PHE A 79 1.80 11.69 -6.78
N VAL A 80 2.94 12.37 -6.64
CA VAL A 80 3.24 13.69 -7.23
C VAL A 80 4.50 13.66 -8.08
#